data_AF-A0A932MXU9-F1
#
_entry.id   AF-A0A932MXU9-F1
#
_cell.length_a   1.000
_cell.length_b   1.000
_cell.length_c   1.000
_cell.angle_alpha   90.00
_cell.angle_beta   90.00
_cell.angle_gamma   90.00
#
_symmetry.space_group_name_H-M   'P 1'
#
loop_
_entity.id
_entity.type
_entity.pdbx_description
1 polymer ?
#
loop_
_entity_poly.entity_id
_entity_poly.type
_entity_poly.pdbx_seq_one_letter_code
_entity_poly.pdbx_strand_id
1 'polypeptide(L)'
;MSQVLRIFGIIVVFGMTSVAWLILGGVTTSRTSSQASGLADDVAELWGREQQQRAPSFTVHWKTYETQERTETVDGKVKIVRSRQTLHHSKEVFPAASTLSVNLGLDQRLKGLVWYSLSDVTLHGEWIYEHREPFAGELQVNFAFPDAAGLYDDFSLLVDEVDYARSARPQE
;
A
#
# COMPACT_ATOMS: atom_id res chain seq x y z
N MET A 1 -48.70 7.87 57.35
CA MET A 1 -47.23 7.88 57.44
C MET A 1 -46.55 6.63 56.85
N SER A 2 -47.13 5.43 56.88
CA SER A 2 -46.50 4.19 56.37
C SER A 2 -46.29 4.13 54.84
N GLN A 3 -47.19 4.71 54.05
CA GLN A 3 -47.10 4.74 52.57
C GLN A 3 -45.92 5.58 52.07
N VAL A 4 -45.70 6.76 52.68
CA VAL A 4 -44.58 7.67 52.33
C VAL A 4 -43.23 7.02 52.63
N LEU A 5 -43.11 6.30 53.75
CA LEU A 5 -41.88 5.58 54.11
C LEU A 5 -41.52 4.47 53.10
N ARG A 6 -42.54 3.79 52.55
CA ARG A 6 -42.35 2.75 51.53
C ARG A 6 -41.88 3.34 50.20
N ILE A 7 -42.50 4.43 49.76
CA ILE A 7 -42.09 5.14 48.53
C ILE A 7 -40.64 5.63 48.67
N PHE A 8 -40.28 6.20 49.82
CA PHE A 8 -38.91 6.61 50.09
C PHE A 8 -37.93 5.43 50.01
N GLY A 9 -38.26 4.29 50.61
CA GLY A 9 -37.44 3.08 50.52
C GLY A 9 -37.23 2.58 49.08
N ILE A 10 -38.30 2.60 48.26
CA ILE A 10 -38.22 2.24 46.84
C ILE A 10 -37.30 3.19 46.08
N ILE A 11 -37.41 4.51 46.32
CA ILE A 11 -36.57 5.53 45.68
C ILE A 11 -35.08 5.30 46.04
N VAL A 12 -34.77 4.98 47.30
CA VAL A 12 -33.40 4.71 47.74
C VAL A 12 -32.82 3.48 47.06
N VAL A 13 -33.54 2.35 47.06
CA VAL A 13 -33.08 1.11 46.41
C VAL A 13 -32.94 1.30 44.90
N PHE A 14 -33.90 1.98 44.28
CA PHE A 14 -33.83 2.30 42.86
C PHE A 14 -32.60 3.16 42.56
N GLY A 15 -32.38 4.24 43.31
CA GLY A 15 -31.23 5.12 43.15
C GLY A 15 -29.89 4.39 43.30
N MET A 16 -29.75 3.55 44.33
CA MET A 16 -28.54 2.73 44.51
C MET A 16 -28.33 1.76 43.34
N THR A 17 -29.39 1.11 42.88
CA THR A 17 -29.32 0.16 41.76
C THR A 17 -28.98 0.88 40.46
N SER A 18 -29.55 2.06 40.20
CA SER A 18 -29.22 2.88 39.02
C SER A 18 -27.76 3.33 39.04
N VAL A 19 -27.23 3.78 40.18
CA VAL A 19 -25.81 4.15 40.31
C VAL A 19 -24.91 2.94 40.08
N ALA A 20 -25.26 1.77 40.61
CA ALA A 20 -24.51 0.53 40.37
C ALA A 20 -24.47 0.15 38.88
N TRP A 21 -25.59 0.26 38.17
CA TRP A 21 -25.65 0.03 36.72
C TRP A 21 -24.82 1.05 35.93
N LEU A 22 -24.82 2.33 36.32
CA LEU A 22 -23.98 3.35 35.69
C LEU A 22 -22.48 3.06 35.88
N ILE A 23 -22.06 2.66 37.08
CA ILE A 23 -20.67 2.27 37.35
C ILE A 23 -20.30 1.04 36.54
N LEU A 24 -21.15 0.01 36.51
CA LEU A 24 -20.91 -1.22 35.73
C LEU A 24 -20.78 -0.92 34.24
N GLY A 25 -21.65 -0.08 33.68
CA GLY A 25 -21.58 0.37 32.30
C GLY A 25 -20.29 1.15 32.02
N GLY A 26 -19.91 2.07 32.91
CA GLY A 26 -18.67 2.85 32.80
C GLY A 26 -17.41 1.97 32.80
N VAL A 27 -17.31 1.02 33.75
CA VAL A 27 -16.18 0.09 33.84
C VAL A 27 -16.14 -0.84 32.64
N THR A 28 -17.29 -1.38 32.21
CA THR A 28 -17.36 -2.28 31.05
C THR A 28 -16.91 -1.56 29.78
N THR A 29 -17.39 -0.33 29.54
CA THR A 29 -16.97 0.49 28.39
C THR A 29 -15.47 0.82 28.44
N SER A 30 -14.94 1.24 29.59
CA SER A 30 -13.52 1.56 29.75
C SER A 30 -12.61 0.34 29.55
N ARG A 31 -13.05 -0.83 30.02
CA ARG A 31 -12.32 -2.08 29.82
C ARG A 31 -12.37 -2.54 28.37
N THR A 32 -13.52 -2.44 27.71
CA THR A 32 -13.66 -2.81 26.30
C THR A 32 -12.83 -1.90 25.41
N SER A 33 -12.80 -0.58 25.65
CA SER A 33 -12.00 0.35 24.84
C SER A 33 -10.48 0.12 24.99
N SER A 34 -10.01 -0.09 26.23
CA SER A 34 -8.59 -0.40 26.47
C SER A 34 -8.17 -1.77 25.93
N GLN A 35 -9.06 -2.77 25.95
CA GLN A 35 -8.82 -4.05 25.29
C GLN A 35 -8.85 -3.94 23.77
N ALA A 36 -9.78 -3.15 23.21
CA ALA A 36 -9.94 -3.02 21.76
C ALA A 36 -8.66 -2.51 21.07
N SER A 37 -7.95 -1.55 21.67
CA SER A 37 -6.72 -0.99 21.08
C SER A 37 -5.57 -2.00 21.04
N GLY A 38 -5.35 -2.75 22.13
CA GLY A 38 -4.29 -3.77 22.14
C GLY A 38 -4.60 -4.95 21.21
N LEU A 39 -5.86 -5.38 21.19
CA LEU A 39 -6.30 -6.45 20.29
C LEU A 39 -6.25 -6.02 18.81
N ALA A 40 -6.42 -4.72 18.51
CA ALA A 40 -6.34 -4.22 17.14
C ALA A 40 -4.93 -4.38 16.54
N ASP A 41 -3.89 -4.08 17.31
CA ASP A 41 -2.51 -4.27 16.86
C ASP A 41 -2.19 -5.75 16.63
N ASP A 42 -2.58 -6.63 17.55
CA ASP A 42 -2.41 -8.07 17.36
C ASP A 42 -3.20 -8.59 16.13
N VAL A 43 -4.41 -8.05 15.91
CA VAL A 43 -5.23 -8.40 14.75
C VAL A 43 -4.49 -7.98 13.48
N ALA A 44 -3.93 -6.78 13.48
CA ALA A 44 -3.18 -6.27 12.34
C ALA A 44 -1.87 -7.05 12.11
N GLU A 45 -1.25 -7.59 13.15
CA GLU A 45 -0.07 -8.47 13.04
C GLU A 45 -0.44 -9.82 12.42
N LEU A 46 -1.58 -10.39 12.79
CA LEU A 46 -1.97 -11.72 12.32
C LEU A 46 -2.64 -11.72 10.94
N TRP A 47 -3.42 -10.68 10.64
CA TRP A 47 -4.25 -10.61 9.43
C TRP A 47 -3.90 -9.44 8.49
N GLY A 48 -2.91 -8.63 8.85
CA GLY A 48 -2.44 -7.51 8.02
C GLY A 48 -2.92 -6.14 8.49
N ARG A 49 -2.14 -5.13 8.15
CA ARG A 49 -2.42 -3.71 8.43
C ARG A 49 -3.18 -3.07 7.28
N GLU A 50 -3.64 -1.84 7.49
CA GLU A 50 -4.15 -0.99 6.42
C GLU A 50 -3.13 -0.90 5.29
N GLN A 51 -3.53 -1.27 4.08
CA GLN A 51 -2.69 -1.31 2.90
C GLN A 51 -2.94 -0.10 1.99
N GLN A 52 -1.86 0.47 1.44
CA GLN A 52 -1.94 1.56 0.47
C GLN A 52 -1.22 1.18 -0.83
N GLN A 53 -2.00 0.93 -1.88
CA GLN A 53 -1.45 0.66 -3.21
C GLN A 53 -1.15 1.97 -3.95
N ARG A 54 0.10 2.10 -4.44
CA ARG A 54 0.49 3.20 -5.34
C ARG A 54 0.34 2.81 -6.80
N ALA A 55 0.08 3.78 -7.68
CA ALA A 55 0.11 3.56 -9.12
C ALA A 55 1.53 3.20 -9.60
N PRO A 56 1.67 2.41 -10.68
CA PRO A 56 2.98 2.13 -11.26
C PRO A 56 3.62 3.39 -11.83
N SER A 57 4.95 3.43 -11.81
CA SER A 57 5.73 4.44 -12.53
C SER A 57 6.32 3.86 -13.81
N PHE A 58 6.46 4.72 -14.81
CA PHE A 58 6.95 4.35 -16.14
C PHE A 58 8.15 5.24 -16.47
N THR A 59 9.28 4.63 -16.80
CA THR A 59 10.51 5.35 -17.17
C THR A 59 11.06 4.78 -18.46
N VAL A 60 11.30 5.63 -19.46
CA VAL A 60 11.98 5.21 -20.68
C VAL A 60 13.48 5.47 -20.53
N HIS A 61 14.29 4.44 -20.76
CA HIS A 61 15.74 4.52 -20.81
C HIS A 61 16.24 4.40 -22.25
N TRP A 62 17.11 5.31 -22.69
CA TRP A 62 17.70 5.26 -24.02
C TRP A 62 19.18 5.62 -24.01
N LYS A 63 19.87 5.31 -25.11
CA LYS A 63 21.30 5.53 -25.27
C LYS A 63 21.56 6.41 -26.49
N THR A 64 22.40 7.43 -26.35
CA THR A 64 22.92 8.22 -27.48
C THR A 64 24.43 8.04 -27.58
N TYR A 65 24.98 8.21 -28.78
CA TYR A 65 26.42 8.14 -29.02
C TYR A 65 26.96 9.53 -29.31
N GLU A 66 27.80 10.05 -28.44
CA GLU A 66 28.50 11.31 -28.68
C GLU A 66 29.93 11.03 -29.13
N THR A 67 30.38 11.70 -30.18
CA THR A 67 31.76 11.58 -30.67
C THR A 67 32.58 12.72 -30.08
N GLN A 68 33.43 12.41 -29.10
CA GLN A 68 34.33 13.39 -28.51
C GLN A 68 35.69 13.29 -29.20
N GLU A 69 36.18 14.40 -29.75
CA GLU A 69 37.54 14.50 -30.26
C GLU A 69 38.47 14.83 -29.09
N ARG A 70 39.17 13.82 -28.57
CA ARG A 70 40.20 14.01 -27.54
C ARG A 70 41.55 14.13 -28.21
N THR A 71 42.26 15.20 -27.92
CA THR A 71 43.65 15.39 -28.34
C THR A 71 44.56 14.66 -27.37
N GLU A 72 45.09 13.50 -27.76
CA GLU A 72 46.12 12.80 -26.98
C GLU A 72 47.49 13.05 -27.60
N THR A 73 48.43 13.52 -26.79
CA THR A 73 49.84 13.66 -27.17
C THR A 73 50.54 12.34 -26.84
N VAL A 74 50.77 11.52 -27.86
CA VAL A 74 51.59 10.30 -27.75
C VAL A 74 52.88 10.58 -28.53
N ASP A 75 54.05 10.43 -27.87
CA ASP A 75 55.36 10.71 -28.46
C ASP A 75 55.52 12.12 -29.06
N GLY A 76 55.00 13.15 -28.38
CA GLY A 76 55.16 14.55 -28.83
C GLY A 76 54.41 14.92 -30.12
N LYS A 77 53.62 14.00 -30.68
CA LYS A 77 52.72 14.26 -31.82
C LYS A 77 51.27 14.31 -31.35
N VAL A 78 50.56 15.32 -31.82
CA VAL A 78 49.14 15.54 -31.56
C VAL A 78 48.32 14.52 -32.35
N LYS A 79 47.67 13.56 -31.69
CA LYS A 79 46.74 12.61 -32.31
C LYS A 79 45.31 12.95 -31.87
N ILE A 80 44.45 13.28 -32.84
CA ILE A 80 43.02 13.47 -32.60
C ILE A 80 42.40 12.07 -32.48
N VAL A 81 42.05 11.67 -31.27
CA VAL A 81 41.38 10.40 -30.97
C VAL A 81 39.88 10.67 -30.92
N ARG A 82 39.13 10.15 -31.90
CA ARG A 82 37.67 10.14 -31.89
C ARG A 82 37.20 9.02 -30.97
N SER A 83 36.77 9.36 -29.76
CA SER A 83 36.16 8.42 -28.84
C SER A 83 34.63 8.52 -28.95
N ARG A 84 33.96 7.40 -29.19
CA ARG A 84 32.50 7.31 -29.15
C ARG A 84 32.09 7.00 -27.72
N GLN A 85 31.58 7.99 -27.00
CA GLN A 85 31.02 7.79 -25.66
C GLN A 85 29.53 7.45 -25.77
N THR A 86 29.10 6.44 -25.01
CA THR A 86 27.69 6.10 -24.85
C THR A 86 27.14 6.90 -23.68
N LEU A 87 26.18 7.78 -23.95
CA LEU A 87 25.44 8.53 -22.93
C LEU A 87 24.12 7.82 -22.66
N HIS A 88 23.83 7.59 -21.38
CA HIS A 88 22.59 7.00 -20.90
C HIS A 88 21.63 8.12 -20.49
N HIS A 89 20.39 8.02 -20.93
CA HIS A 89 19.34 8.97 -20.59
C HIS A 89 18.13 8.23 -20.04
N SER A 90 17.34 8.94 -19.24
CA SER A 90 16.08 8.45 -18.67
C SER A 90 15.04 9.56 -18.64
N LYS A 91 13.78 9.21 -18.89
CA LYS A 91 12.65 10.15 -18.83
C LYS A 91 11.45 9.44 -18.23
N GLU A 92 10.87 10.03 -17.20
CA GLU A 92 9.58 9.58 -16.66
C GLU A 92 8.48 9.87 -17.69
N VAL A 93 7.61 8.89 -17.91
CA VAL A 93 6.49 8.95 -18.84
C VAL A 93 5.21 8.52 -18.12
N PHE A 94 4.07 8.83 -18.72
CA PHE A 94 2.77 8.50 -18.15
C PHE A 94 2.00 7.58 -19.10
N PRO A 95 1.14 6.69 -18.57
CA PRO A 95 0.25 5.89 -19.40
C PRO A 95 -0.75 6.80 -20.12
N ALA A 96 -1.13 6.43 -21.34
CA ALA A 96 -2.17 7.08 -22.12
C ALA A 96 -3.58 6.83 -21.54
N ALA A 97 -3.78 5.67 -20.88
CA ALA A 97 -5.01 5.33 -20.18
C ALA A 97 -4.73 4.50 -18.93
N SER A 98 -5.62 4.57 -17.94
CA SER A 98 -5.54 3.77 -16.72
C SER A 98 -6.94 3.41 -16.26
N THR A 99 -7.19 2.11 -16.08
CA THR A 99 -8.43 1.56 -15.54
C THR A 99 -8.12 0.77 -14.28
N LEU A 100 -8.88 1.02 -13.22
CA LEU A 100 -8.68 0.38 -11.92
C LEU A 100 -10.01 -0.16 -11.40
N SER A 101 -9.99 -1.42 -10.95
CA SER A 101 -11.09 -2.03 -10.22
C SER A 101 -10.58 -2.56 -8.89
N VAL A 102 -11.34 -2.29 -7.83
CA VAL A 102 -11.05 -2.77 -6.48
C VAL A 102 -12.28 -3.51 -5.97
N ASN A 103 -12.09 -4.73 -5.52
CA ASN A 103 -13.11 -5.51 -4.84
C ASN A 103 -12.72 -5.68 -3.37
N LEU A 104 -13.67 -5.40 -2.48
CA LEU A 104 -13.51 -5.49 -1.03
C LEU A 104 -14.49 -6.53 -0.49
N GLY A 105 -13.98 -7.69 -0.09
CA GLY A 105 -14.74 -8.74 0.57
C GLY A 105 -14.67 -8.57 2.09
N LEU A 106 -15.77 -8.21 2.75
CA LEU A 106 -15.79 -8.06 4.20
C LEU A 106 -15.64 -9.43 4.89
N ASP A 107 -14.61 -9.57 5.73
CA ASP A 107 -14.32 -10.74 6.56
C ASP A 107 -14.21 -10.33 8.04
N GLN A 108 -15.36 -10.23 8.72
CA GLN A 108 -15.36 -9.81 10.11
C GLN A 108 -14.86 -10.92 11.04
N ARG A 109 -13.91 -10.58 11.92
CA ARG A 109 -13.36 -11.50 12.92
C ARG A 109 -13.66 -10.99 14.33
N LEU A 110 -14.20 -11.87 15.17
CA LEU A 110 -14.42 -11.58 16.59
C LEU A 110 -13.15 -11.92 17.38
N LYS A 111 -12.59 -10.94 18.09
CA LYS A 111 -11.52 -11.17 19.06
C LYS A 111 -11.92 -10.56 20.41
N GLY A 112 -11.96 -11.40 21.45
CA GLY A 112 -12.52 -11.02 22.75
C GLY A 112 -14.02 -10.72 22.64
N LEU A 113 -14.40 -9.47 22.91
CA LEU A 113 -15.79 -8.98 22.77
C LEU A 113 -15.96 -7.99 21.61
N VAL A 114 -14.92 -7.81 20.78
CA VAL A 114 -14.87 -6.79 19.74
C VAL A 114 -14.80 -7.45 18.36
N TRP A 115 -15.70 -7.02 17.48
CA TRP A 115 -15.66 -7.38 16.07
C TRP A 115 -14.70 -6.45 15.34
N TYR A 116 -13.77 -7.04 14.61
CA TYR A 116 -12.84 -6.35 13.72
C TYR A 116 -13.30 -6.55 12.29
N SER A 117 -13.42 -5.44 11.56
CA SER A 117 -13.71 -5.47 10.12
C SER A 117 -12.40 -5.63 9.37
N LEU A 118 -12.10 -6.85 8.95
CA LEU A 118 -11.04 -7.11 7.97
C LEU A 118 -11.67 -7.23 6.59
N SER A 119 -10.86 -7.02 5.56
CA SER A 119 -11.31 -7.09 4.18
C SER A 119 -10.29 -7.83 3.34
N ASP A 120 -10.75 -8.81 2.56
CA ASP A 120 -10.00 -9.33 1.44
C ASP A 120 -10.04 -8.31 0.30
N VAL A 121 -8.88 -8.00 -0.28
CA VAL A 121 -8.74 -6.97 -1.31
C VAL A 121 -8.24 -7.59 -2.60
N THR A 122 -9.03 -7.48 -3.66
CA THR A 122 -8.60 -7.80 -5.03
C THR A 122 -8.44 -6.51 -5.81
N LEU A 123 -7.25 -6.31 -6.38
CA LEU A 123 -6.92 -5.17 -7.22
C LEU A 123 -6.71 -5.66 -8.66
N HIS A 124 -7.47 -5.09 -9.60
CA HIS A 124 -7.22 -5.25 -11.03
C HIS A 124 -6.88 -3.90 -11.64
N GLY A 125 -5.71 -3.82 -12.29
CA GLY A 125 -5.21 -2.60 -12.91
C GLY A 125 -4.82 -2.84 -14.35
N GLU A 126 -5.28 -1.96 -15.24
CA GLU A 126 -4.95 -1.96 -16.66
C GLU A 126 -4.38 -0.59 -17.05
N TRP A 127 -3.20 -0.59 -17.65
CA TRP A 127 -2.51 0.62 -18.11
C TRP A 127 -2.14 0.48 -19.57
N ILE A 128 -2.44 1.50 -20.36
CA ILE A 128 -2.05 1.57 -21.77
C ILE A 128 -0.91 2.56 -21.89
N TYR A 129 0.25 2.13 -22.39
CA TYR A 129 1.35 3.02 -22.73
C TYR A 129 1.47 3.14 -24.25
N GLU A 130 1.50 4.37 -24.76
CA GLU A 130 1.76 4.67 -26.17
C GLU A 130 3.08 5.43 -26.27
N HIS A 131 4.06 4.85 -26.97
CA HIS A 131 5.37 5.46 -27.12
C HIS A 131 5.33 6.59 -28.16
N ARG A 132 5.43 7.84 -27.71
CA ARG A 132 5.39 9.05 -28.56
C ARG A 132 6.72 9.81 -28.61
N GLU A 133 7.75 9.32 -27.93
CA GLU A 133 9.05 9.97 -27.91
C GLU A 133 9.82 9.70 -29.21
N PRO A 134 10.70 10.63 -29.64
CA PRO A 134 11.44 10.48 -30.89
C PRO A 134 12.62 9.50 -30.81
N PHE A 135 12.84 8.84 -29.67
CA PHE A 135 13.97 7.95 -29.41
C PHE A 135 13.49 6.54 -29.06
N ALA A 136 14.11 5.53 -29.66
CA ALA A 136 13.89 4.15 -29.23
C ALA A 136 14.60 3.88 -27.89
N GLY A 137 13.91 3.21 -26.98
CA GLY A 137 14.42 2.91 -25.64
C GLY A 137 13.73 1.71 -25.01
N GLU A 138 14.16 1.40 -23.80
CA GLU A 138 13.57 0.38 -22.94
C GLU A 138 12.58 1.05 -21.98
N LEU A 139 11.35 0.54 -21.93
CA LEU A 139 10.35 0.99 -20.96
C LEU A 139 10.50 0.17 -19.68
N GLN A 140 10.92 0.82 -18.61
CA GLN A 140 10.89 0.26 -17.27
C GLN A 140 9.55 0.60 -16.61
N VAL A 141 8.83 -0.42 -16.14
CA VAL A 141 7.61 -0.28 -15.35
C VAL A 141 7.89 -0.75 -13.94
N ASN A 142 7.68 0.12 -12.95
CA ASN A 142 7.85 -0.22 -11.54
C ASN A 142 6.49 -0.22 -10.86
N PHE A 143 6.11 -1.36 -10.29
CA PHE A 143 4.89 -1.52 -9.51
C PHE A 143 5.25 -1.84 -8.06
N ALA A 144 4.97 -0.91 -7.14
CA ALA A 144 5.27 -1.07 -5.73
C ALA A 144 4.17 -1.88 -5.05
N PHE A 145 4.52 -2.96 -4.36
CA PHE A 145 3.57 -3.67 -3.50
C PHE A 145 3.21 -2.81 -2.27
N PRO A 146 1.98 -2.89 -1.73
CA PRO A 146 1.53 -2.09 -0.59
C PRO A 146 2.40 -2.23 0.67
N ASP A 147 2.83 -3.46 0.93
CA ASP A 147 3.72 -3.87 2.01
C ASP A 147 4.79 -4.83 1.45
N ALA A 148 6.07 -4.51 1.67
CA ALA A 148 7.19 -5.32 1.23
C ALA A 148 7.28 -6.67 1.96
N ALA A 149 6.72 -6.78 3.16
CA ALA A 149 6.62 -8.02 3.93
C ALA A 149 5.25 -8.72 3.77
N GLY A 150 4.36 -8.15 2.97
CA GLY A 150 3.03 -8.69 2.73
C GLY A 150 3.06 -10.00 1.94
N LEU A 151 2.09 -10.86 2.22
CA LEU A 151 1.83 -12.03 1.39
C LEU A 151 0.74 -11.69 0.37
N TYR A 152 1.04 -11.88 -0.91
CA TYR A 152 0.11 -11.66 -2.02
C TYR A 152 -0.15 -12.99 -2.70
N ASP A 153 -1.42 -13.27 -2.99
CA ASP A 153 -1.84 -14.43 -3.75
C ASP A 153 -2.34 -14.01 -5.15
N ASP A 154 -2.31 -14.95 -6.09
CA ASP A 154 -2.79 -14.78 -7.47
C ASP A 154 -2.21 -13.57 -8.22
N PHE A 155 -0.95 -13.21 -7.91
CA PHE A 155 -0.27 -12.12 -8.59
C PHE A 155 -0.01 -12.48 -10.07
N SER A 156 -0.53 -11.64 -10.97
CA SER A 156 -0.28 -11.74 -12.41
C SER A 156 0.13 -10.38 -12.98
N LEU A 157 1.04 -10.41 -13.94
CA LEU A 157 1.53 -9.21 -14.64
C LEU A 157 1.57 -9.54 -16.14
N LEU A 158 0.63 -9.00 -16.90
CA LEU A 158 0.58 -9.21 -18.35
C LEU A 158 1.06 -7.97 -19.08
N VAL A 159 1.96 -8.15 -20.04
CA VAL A 159 2.36 -7.11 -21.00
C VAL A 159 2.06 -7.65 -22.39
N ASP A 160 1.18 -6.97 -23.12
CA ASP A 160 0.69 -7.40 -24.44
C ASP A 160 0.25 -8.87 -24.43
N GLU A 161 -0.58 -9.24 -23.44
CA GLU A 161 -1.12 -10.60 -23.20
C GLU A 161 -0.09 -11.67 -22.80
N VAL A 162 1.19 -11.33 -22.70
CA VAL A 162 2.25 -12.24 -22.23
C VAL A 162 2.45 -12.08 -20.73
N ASP A 163 2.41 -13.18 -19.98
CA ASP A 163 2.63 -13.18 -18.52
C ASP A 163 4.13 -13.06 -18.17
N TYR A 164 4.46 -11.99 -17.45
CA TYR A 164 5.80 -11.67 -16.95
C TYR A 164 5.93 -11.85 -15.42
N ALA A 165 4.89 -12.28 -14.71
CA ALA A 165 4.89 -12.36 -13.24
C ALA A 165 6.09 -13.17 -12.70
N ARG A 166 6.45 -14.27 -13.36
CA ARG A 166 7.59 -15.13 -12.96
C ARG A 166 8.96 -14.55 -13.29
N SER A 167 9.00 -13.59 -14.20
CA SER A 167 10.24 -12.93 -14.65
C SER A 167 10.50 -11.61 -13.95
N ALA A 168 9.50 -11.08 -13.23
CA ALA A 168 9.63 -9.88 -12.42
C ALA A 168 10.75 -10.08 -11.40
N ARG A 169 11.68 -9.12 -11.36
CA ARG A 169 12.77 -9.11 -10.39
C ARG A 169 12.45 -8.08 -9.32
N PRO A 170 12.54 -8.43 -8.02
CA PRO A 170 12.48 -7.42 -6.98
C PRO A 170 13.63 -6.43 -7.17
N GLN A 171 13.33 -5.15 -7.04
CA GLN A 171 14.34 -4.10 -7.01
C GLN A 171 14.85 -4.02 -5.57
N GLU A 172 16.15 -4.28 -5.36
CA GLU A 172 16.82 -4.13 -4.05
C GLU A 172 16.89 -2.68 -3.58
#